data_AF-A0A2V8H9S4-F1
#
_entry.id   AF-A0A2V8H9S4-F1
#
_cell.length_a   1.000
_cell.length_b   1.000
_cell.length_c   1.000
_cell.angle_alpha   90.00
_cell.angle_beta   90.00
_cell.angle_gamma   90.00
#
_symmetry.space_group_name_H-M   'P 1'
#
loop_
_entity.id
_entity.type
_entity.pdbx_description
1 polymer ?
#
loop_
_entity_poly.entity_id
_entity_poly.type
_entity_poly.pdbx_seq_one_letter_code
_entity_poly.pdbx_strand_id
1 'polypeptide(L)'
;MAFGVIRERTFLFACDVTRAMLKVQRRGGIAGALSLQIATAASSAASSIEESDDASSDRDFRAKERIVLRELKETRLRLRIANELVKIVATIIRNNSLKRRAIITASILGIWDSEGRHAGLHERDVQLPDVPAEVQAKQGGGARRQHPRREEQGEVRKQVRHHVPAAG
;
A
#
# COMPACT_ATOMS: atom_id res chain seq x y z
N MET A 1 -20.96 26.26 24.67
CA MET A 1 -21.23 24.83 24.96
C MET A 1 -20.83 23.90 23.81
N ALA A 2 -21.22 24.14 22.55
CA ALA A 2 -20.93 23.23 21.44
C ALA A 2 -19.44 22.99 21.14
N PHE A 3 -18.59 24.02 21.25
CA PHE A 3 -17.15 23.89 20.99
C PHE A 3 -16.44 22.95 21.97
N GLY A 4 -16.77 23.04 23.27
CA GLY A 4 -16.25 22.11 24.28
C GLY A 4 -16.62 20.66 24.00
N VAL A 5 -17.82 20.40 23.47
CA VAL A 5 -18.26 19.05 23.07
C VAL A 5 -17.44 18.52 21.88
N ILE A 6 -17.15 19.36 20.87
CA ILE A 6 -16.35 18.94 19.71
C ILE A 6 -14.91 18.63 20.12
N ARG A 7 -14.34 19.46 20.98
CA ARG A 7 -13.00 19.26 21.54
C ARG A 7 -12.88 17.95 22.31
N GLU A 8 -13.77 17.71 23.27
CA GLU A 8 -13.79 16.46 24.04
C GLU A 8 -13.95 15.24 23.12
N ARG A 9 -14.83 15.32 22.12
CA ARG A 9 -15.00 14.24 21.14
C ARG A 9 -13.77 14.00 20.29
N THR A 10 -13.02 15.05 19.96
CA THR A 10 -11.77 14.94 19.18
C THR A 10 -10.67 14.31 20.03
N PHE A 11 -10.57 14.69 21.31
CA PHE A 11 -9.68 14.07 22.29
C PHE A 11 -9.96 12.57 22.43
N LEU A 12 -11.21 12.19 22.74
CA LEU A 12 -11.61 10.79 22.88
C LEU A 12 -11.37 9.99 21.60
N PHE A 13 -11.66 10.59 20.43
CA PHE A 13 -11.33 9.99 19.13
C PHE A 13 -9.84 9.70 18.97
N ALA A 14 -8.97 10.65 19.34
CA ALA A 14 -7.52 10.46 19.27
C ALA A 14 -7.04 9.35 20.22
N CYS A 15 -7.60 9.25 21.43
CA CYS A 15 -7.33 8.15 22.36
C CYS A 15 -7.73 6.79 21.78
N ASP A 16 -8.94 6.68 21.21
CA ASP A 16 -9.45 5.45 20.61
C ASP A 16 -8.61 5.00 19.42
N VAL A 17 -8.26 5.93 18.53
CA VAL A 17 -7.39 5.67 17.38
C VAL A 17 -6.02 5.21 17.85
N THR A 18 -5.40 5.90 18.82
CA THR A 18 -4.09 5.55 19.35
C THR A 18 -4.10 4.16 19.98
N ARG A 19 -5.13 3.84 20.77
CA ARG A 19 -5.33 2.51 21.37
C ARG A 19 -5.48 1.42 20.32
N ALA A 20 -6.21 1.68 19.24
CA ALA A 20 -6.32 0.75 18.13
C ALA A 20 -4.98 0.56 17.41
N MET A 21 -4.24 1.64 17.15
CA MET A 21 -2.97 1.61 16.44
C MET A 21 -1.86 0.93 17.25
N LEU A 22 -1.86 0.99 18.59
CA LEU A 22 -0.94 0.20 19.43
C LEU A 22 -0.99 -1.30 19.14
N LYS A 23 -2.19 -1.84 18.84
CA LYS A 23 -2.35 -3.26 18.47
C LYS A 23 -1.76 -3.56 17.09
N VAL A 24 -1.89 -2.62 16.16
CA VAL A 24 -1.35 -2.75 14.79
C VAL A 24 0.17 -2.59 14.79
N GLN A 25 0.70 -1.65 15.59
CA GLN A 25 2.12 -1.36 15.74
C GLN A 25 2.93 -2.60 16.12
N ARG A 26 2.39 -3.45 17.00
CA ARG A 26 3.02 -4.70 17.43
C ARG A 26 3.26 -5.70 16.29
N ARG A 27 2.60 -5.56 15.14
CA ARG A 27 2.83 -6.39 13.96
C ARG A 27 4.10 -5.99 13.18
N GLY A 28 4.64 -4.80 13.43
CA GLY A 28 5.84 -4.29 12.77
C GLY A 28 5.67 -4.01 11.27
N GLY A 29 6.79 -3.77 10.59
CA GLY A 29 6.85 -3.53 9.14
C GLY A 29 5.97 -2.35 8.68
N ILE A 30 5.35 -2.51 7.50
CA ILE A 30 4.46 -1.51 6.89
C ILE A 30 3.24 -1.22 7.78
N ALA A 31 2.70 -2.25 8.44
CA ALA A 31 1.57 -2.08 9.35
C ALA A 31 1.95 -1.19 10.53
N GLY A 32 3.16 -1.35 11.08
CA GLY A 32 3.68 -0.49 12.13
C GLY A 32 3.85 0.97 11.67
N ALA A 33 4.56 1.19 10.56
CA ALA A 33 4.74 2.53 10.01
C ALA A 33 3.41 3.24 9.74
N LEU A 34 2.43 2.55 9.17
CA LEU A 34 1.10 3.09 8.92
C LEU A 34 0.36 3.40 10.24
N SER A 35 0.50 2.55 11.25
CA SER A 35 -0.14 2.75 12.55
C SER A 35 0.37 4.00 13.26
N LEU A 36 1.67 4.29 13.16
CA LEU A 36 2.25 5.51 13.69
C LEU A 36 1.70 6.74 12.97
N GLN A 37 1.66 6.73 11.64
CA GLN A 37 1.10 7.85 10.85
C GLN A 37 -0.38 8.13 11.17
N ILE A 38 -1.17 7.09 11.43
CA ILE A 38 -2.57 7.23 11.83
C ILE A 38 -2.67 7.85 13.22
N ALA A 39 -1.91 7.33 14.19
CA ALA A 39 -1.93 7.83 15.57
C ALA A 39 -1.44 9.29 15.65
N THR A 40 -0.40 9.65 14.90
CA THR A 40 0.12 11.01 14.81
C THR A 40 -0.92 11.97 14.25
N ALA A 41 -1.55 11.66 13.11
CA ALA A 41 -2.56 12.55 12.54
C ALA A 41 -3.77 12.76 13.48
N ALA A 42 -4.23 11.69 14.15
CA ALA A 42 -5.32 11.82 15.13
C ALA A 42 -4.92 12.67 16.33
N SER A 43 -3.71 12.50 16.85
CA SER A 43 -3.17 13.28 17.97
C SER A 43 -2.95 14.75 17.58
N SER A 44 -2.48 15.01 16.35
CA SER A 44 -2.33 16.37 15.82
C SER A 44 -3.68 17.08 15.72
N ALA A 45 -4.75 16.38 15.32
CA ALA A 45 -6.10 16.96 15.32
C ALA A 45 -6.56 17.38 16.73
N ALA A 46 -6.25 16.57 17.75
CA ALA A 46 -6.55 16.90 19.15
C ALA A 46 -5.70 18.08 19.65
N SER A 47 -4.41 18.15 19.32
CA SER A 47 -3.57 19.31 19.66
C SER A 47 -4.09 20.60 19.02
N SER A 48 -4.37 20.56 17.72
CA SER A 48 -4.79 21.76 16.99
C SER A 48 -6.18 22.27 17.40
N ILE A 49 -7.08 21.42 17.90
CA ILE A 49 -8.37 21.89 18.42
C ILE A 49 -8.22 22.58 19.78
N GLU A 50 -7.30 22.11 20.65
CA GLU A 50 -6.94 22.82 21.89
C GLU A 50 -6.32 24.19 21.57
N GLU A 51 -5.34 24.22 20.65
CA GLU A 51 -4.70 25.47 20.22
C GLU A 51 -5.70 26.46 19.61
N SER A 52 -6.79 25.97 19.02
CA SER A 52 -7.81 26.84 18.44
C SER A 52 -8.61 27.58 19.50
N ASP A 53 -8.75 27.04 20.71
CA ASP A 53 -9.39 27.75 21.82
C ASP A 53 -8.57 28.97 22.28
N ASP A 54 -7.25 28.84 22.22
CA ASP A 54 -6.29 29.91 22.55
C ASP A 54 -6.02 30.85 21.36
N ALA A 55 -6.90 30.88 20.36
CA ALA A 55 -6.72 31.73 19.20
C ALA A 55 -6.86 33.22 19.54
N SER A 56 -5.94 34.03 19.00
CA SER A 56 -5.93 35.49 19.24
C SER A 56 -6.93 36.27 18.37
N SER A 57 -7.57 35.61 17.39
CA SER A 57 -8.58 36.20 16.52
C SER A 57 -9.45 35.13 15.83
N ASP A 58 -10.61 35.52 15.32
CA ASP A 58 -11.48 34.64 14.50
C ASP A 58 -10.78 34.05 13.28
N ARG A 59 -9.84 34.81 12.69
CA ARG A 59 -9.07 34.33 11.53
C ARG A 59 -8.12 33.20 11.94
N ASP A 60 -7.44 33.36 13.08
CA ASP A 60 -6.54 32.34 13.64
C ASP A 60 -7.34 31.10 14.06
N PHE A 61 -8.46 31.29 14.76
CA PHE A 61 -9.40 30.22 15.12
C PHE A 61 -9.77 29.36 13.91
N ARG A 62 -10.27 29.99 12.84
CA ARG A 62 -10.64 29.30 11.60
C ARG A 62 -9.46 28.65 10.90
N ALA A 63 -8.27 29.22 11.00
CA ALA A 63 -7.06 28.62 10.42
C ALA A 63 -6.70 27.32 11.14
N LYS A 64 -6.75 27.31 12.47
CA LYS A 64 -6.52 26.11 13.28
C LYS A 64 -7.62 25.06 13.09
N GLU A 65 -8.89 25.45 12.98
CA GLU A 65 -9.96 24.51 12.60
C GLU A 65 -9.74 23.85 11.23
N ARG A 66 -9.21 24.58 10.24
CA ARG A 66 -8.85 23.97 8.94
C ARG A 66 -7.73 22.94 9.08
N ILE A 67 -6.78 23.15 9.99
CA ILE A 67 -5.74 22.16 10.31
C ILE A 67 -6.38 20.92 10.92
N VAL A 68 -7.26 21.07 11.92
CA VAL A 68 -8.00 19.95 12.51
C VAL A 68 -8.74 19.13 11.44
N LEU A 69 -9.47 19.80 10.54
CA LEU A 69 -10.19 19.12 9.45
C LEU A 69 -9.25 18.39 8.49
N ARG A 70 -8.07 18.94 8.19
CA ARG A 70 -7.06 18.29 7.36
C ARG A 70 -6.57 17.00 8.03
N GLU A 71 -6.18 17.07 9.29
CA GLU A 71 -5.66 15.94 10.07
C GLU A 71 -6.72 14.83 10.23
N LEU A 72 -7.99 15.18 10.46
CA LEU A 72 -9.08 14.22 10.54
C LEU A 72 -9.37 13.53 9.19
N LYS A 73 -9.29 14.26 8.07
CA LYS A 73 -9.42 13.68 6.71
C LYS A 73 -8.28 12.72 6.42
N GLU A 74 -7.06 13.08 6.81
CA GLU A 74 -5.87 12.26 6.66
C GLU A 74 -5.99 10.96 7.48
N THR A 75 -6.40 11.09 8.75
CA THR A 75 -6.69 9.96 9.64
C THR A 75 -7.72 9.02 9.03
N ARG A 76 -8.85 9.57 8.54
CA ARG A 76 -9.91 8.79 7.87
C ARG A 76 -9.39 8.04 6.64
N LEU A 77 -8.63 8.71 5.78
CA LEU A 77 -8.06 8.08 4.58
C LEU A 77 -7.14 6.92 4.97
N ARG A 78 -6.23 7.14 5.91
CA ARG A 78 -5.29 6.10 6.35
C ARG A 78 -5.97 4.92 7.03
N LEU A 79 -7.02 5.15 7.81
CA LEU A 79 -7.84 4.06 8.38
C LEU A 79 -8.50 3.21 7.28
N ARG A 80 -8.99 3.83 6.19
CA ARG A 80 -9.51 3.10 5.04
C ARG A 80 -8.44 2.26 4.35
N ILE A 81 -7.24 2.83 4.15
CA ILE A 81 -6.10 2.10 3.58
C ILE A 81 -5.73 0.91 4.48
N ALA A 82 -5.64 1.12 5.80
CA ALA A 82 -5.33 0.07 6.75
C ALA A 82 -6.35 -1.08 6.69
N ASN A 83 -7.64 -0.76 6.56
CA ASN A 83 -8.69 -1.76 6.43
C ASN A 83 -8.55 -2.60 5.14
N GLU A 84 -8.23 -1.98 4.00
CA GLU A 84 -7.98 -2.72 2.76
C GLU A 84 -6.71 -3.60 2.84
N LEU A 85 -5.65 -3.10 3.48
CA LEU A 85 -4.44 -3.90 3.70
C LEU A 85 -4.72 -5.15 4.54
N VAL A 86 -5.55 -5.04 5.59
CA VAL A 86 -5.95 -6.19 6.40
C VAL A 86 -6.66 -7.25 5.56
N LYS A 87 -7.54 -6.86 4.64
CA LYS A 87 -8.23 -7.79 3.73
C LYS A 87 -7.26 -8.48 2.78
N ILE A 88 -6.34 -7.73 2.18
CA ILE A 88 -5.33 -8.28 1.26
C ILE A 88 -4.46 -9.31 1.99
N VAL A 89 -3.94 -8.96 3.16
CA VAL A 89 -3.10 -9.87 3.97
C VAL A 89 -3.88 -11.13 4.36
N ALA A 90 -5.14 -11.00 4.78
CA ALA A 90 -5.99 -12.15 5.11
C ALA A 90 -6.19 -13.09 3.91
N THR A 91 -6.40 -12.55 2.71
CA THR A 91 -6.52 -13.32 1.46
C THR A 91 -5.23 -14.05 1.12
N ILE A 92 -4.07 -13.38 1.24
CA ILE A 92 -2.76 -14.00 1.00
C ILE A 92 -2.53 -15.17 1.96
N ILE A 93 -2.79 -14.96 3.26
CA ILE A 93 -2.64 -16.02 4.28
C ILE A 93 -3.56 -17.20 3.95
N ARG A 94 -4.83 -16.93 3.62
CA ARG A 94 -5.79 -17.97 3.24
C ARG A 94 -5.30 -18.77 2.03
N ASN A 95 -4.89 -18.09 0.96
CA ASN A 95 -4.40 -18.75 -0.25
C ASN A 95 -3.14 -19.59 0.01
N ASN A 96 -2.22 -19.10 0.84
CA ASN A 96 -1.04 -19.86 1.23
C ASN A 96 -1.39 -21.10 2.06
N SER A 97 -2.38 -21.00 2.96
CA SER A 97 -2.87 -22.14 3.73
C SER A 97 -3.54 -23.19 2.84
N LEU A 98 -4.31 -22.78 1.84
CA LEU A 98 -4.95 -23.66 0.86
C LEU A 98 -3.91 -24.38 0.01
N LYS A 99 -2.90 -23.67 -0.50
CA LYS A 99 -1.78 -24.26 -1.24
C LYS A 99 -1.05 -25.32 -0.40
N ARG A 100 -0.72 -25.02 0.86
CA ARG A 100 -0.07 -25.99 1.77
C ARG A 100 -0.94 -27.23 2.01
N ARG A 101 -2.25 -27.07 2.23
CA ARG A 101 -3.16 -28.21 2.43
C ARG A 101 -3.30 -29.05 1.16
N ALA A 102 -3.38 -28.43 -0.02
CA ALA A 102 -3.42 -29.13 -1.30
C ALA A 102 -2.15 -29.97 -1.53
N ILE A 103 -0.98 -29.39 -1.26
CA ILE A 103 0.31 -30.08 -1.32
C ILE A 103 0.32 -31.30 -0.39
N ILE A 104 -0.03 -31.13 0.89
CA ILE A 104 -0.07 -32.23 1.86
C ILE A 104 -1.08 -33.32 1.44
N THR A 105 -2.25 -32.92 0.93
CA THR A 105 -3.29 -33.86 0.50
C THR A 105 -2.84 -34.65 -0.73
N ALA A 106 -2.19 -34.00 -1.70
CA ALA A 106 -1.62 -34.67 -2.87
C ALA A 106 -0.50 -35.64 -2.49
N SER A 107 0.35 -35.29 -1.50
CA SER A 107 1.35 -36.20 -0.92
C SER A 107 0.72 -37.43 -0.28
N ILE A 108 -0.30 -37.25 0.57
CA ILE A 108 -0.96 -38.35 1.30
C ILE A 108 -1.70 -39.30 0.35
N LEU A 109 -2.38 -38.75 -0.66
CA LEU A 109 -3.13 -39.53 -1.64
C LEU A 109 -2.23 -40.19 -2.71
N GLY A 110 -0.91 -39.99 -2.65
CA GLY A 110 0.02 -40.52 -3.66
C GLY A 110 -0.20 -39.93 -5.05
N ILE A 111 -0.86 -38.77 -5.15
CA ILE A 111 -1.14 -38.07 -6.43
C ILE A 111 0.09 -37.26 -6.88
N TRP A 112 1.10 -37.13 -6.01
CA TRP A 112 2.35 -36.45 -6.33
C TRP A 112 3.40 -37.43 -6.84
N ASP A 113 3.57 -37.47 -8.16
CA ASP A 113 4.71 -38.10 -8.81
C ASP A 113 5.94 -37.17 -8.71
N SER A 114 7.08 -37.72 -8.26
CA SER A 114 8.35 -37.01 -8.09
C SER A 114 8.99 -36.52 -9.40
N GLU A 115 8.38 -36.80 -10.56
CA GLU A 115 8.95 -36.45 -11.86
C GLU A 115 8.09 -35.51 -12.73
N GLY A 116 6.95 -35.02 -12.25
CA GLY A 116 6.16 -34.04 -13.02
C GLY A 116 5.71 -34.54 -14.39
N ARG A 117 5.55 -35.86 -14.58
CA ARG A 117 4.96 -36.44 -15.79
C ARG A 117 3.58 -36.95 -15.45
N HIS A 118 2.58 -36.35 -16.09
CA HIS A 118 1.24 -36.90 -16.08
C HIS A 118 1.29 -38.33 -16.63
N ALA A 119 0.88 -39.30 -15.81
CA ALA A 119 0.52 -40.64 -16.29
C ALA A 119 -0.55 -40.45 -17.38
N GLY A 120 -0.23 -40.98 -18.56
CA GLY A 120 -0.92 -40.72 -19.81
C GLY A 120 -2.43 -40.90 -19.72
N LEU A 121 -3.15 -39.81 -19.96
CA LEU A 121 -4.46 -39.91 -20.56
C LEU A 121 -4.24 -39.89 -22.06
N HIS A 122 -4.44 -41.07 -22.65
CA HIS A 122 -4.46 -41.36 -24.07
C HIS A 122 -4.97 -40.18 -24.92
N GLU A 123 -4.10 -39.74 -25.83
CA GLU A 123 -4.49 -39.15 -27.10
C GLU A 123 -5.62 -39.99 -27.71
N ARG A 124 -6.81 -39.39 -27.77
CA ARG A 124 -7.83 -39.78 -28.73
C ARG A 124 -7.95 -38.65 -29.73
N ASP A 125 -7.55 -39.00 -30.94
CA ASP A 125 -7.82 -38.39 -32.23
C ASP A 125 -8.95 -37.36 -32.24
N VAL A 126 -8.59 -36.10 -32.42
CA VAL A 126 -9.45 -35.11 -33.05
C VAL A 126 -8.75 -34.69 -34.33
N GLN A 127 -9.09 -35.36 -35.42
CA GLN A 127 -8.79 -34.91 -36.78
C GLN A 127 -9.45 -33.55 -37.00
N LEU A 128 -8.63 -32.53 -37.25
CA LEU A 128 -9.05 -31.26 -37.85
C LEU A 128 -8.67 -31.30 -39.35
N PRO A 129 -9.56 -30.82 -40.25
CA PRO A 129 -9.33 -30.91 -41.68
C PRO A 129 -8.22 -29.94 -42.14
N ASP A 130 -7.48 -30.39 -43.15
CA ASP A 130 -6.34 -29.74 -43.78
C ASP A 130 -6.61 -28.28 -44.16
N VAL A 131 -5.68 -27.39 -43.80
CA VAL A 131 -5.53 -26.07 -44.41
C VAL A 131 -4.08 -25.93 -44.89
N PRO A 132 -3.82 -25.52 -46.15
CA PRO A 132 -2.52 -25.70 -46.78
C PRO A 132 -1.44 -24.78 -46.22
N ALA A 133 -0.22 -25.30 -46.22
CA ALA A 133 1.00 -24.60 -45.91
C ALA A 133 1.26 -23.47 -46.91
N GLU A 134 1.31 -22.23 -46.43
CA GLU A 134 2.04 -21.17 -47.12
C GLU A 134 2.54 -20.11 -46.12
N VAL A 135 3.83 -19.76 -46.29
CA VAL A 135 4.55 -18.62 -45.71
C VAL A 135 5.14 -18.79 -44.29
N GLN A 136 6.09 -19.72 -44.16
CA GLN A 136 7.32 -19.43 -43.40
C GLN A 136 8.40 -18.97 -44.38
N ALA A 137 8.59 -17.66 -44.51
CA ALA A 137 9.89 -17.04 -44.80
C ALA A 137 9.73 -15.51 -44.81
N LYS A 138 10.26 -14.84 -43.78
CA LYS A 138 11.29 -13.80 -43.93
C LYS A 138 11.59 -13.15 -42.57
N GLN A 139 12.75 -13.55 -42.05
CA GLN A 139 13.78 -12.72 -41.44
C GLN A 139 13.46 -11.26 -41.12
N GLY A 140 13.88 -10.85 -39.92
CA GLY A 140 14.75 -9.67 -39.81
C GLY A 140 14.20 -8.50 -39.02
N GLY A 141 14.81 -8.28 -37.85
CA GLY A 141 15.19 -6.95 -37.34
C GLY A 141 14.07 -5.97 -36.96
N GLY A 142 14.04 -5.54 -35.69
CA GLY A 142 13.32 -4.30 -35.38
C GLY A 142 13.06 -3.98 -33.92
N ALA A 143 13.97 -3.22 -33.33
CA ALA A 143 13.71 -2.14 -32.36
C ALA A 143 13.09 -2.47 -30.98
N ARG A 144 14.00 -2.56 -29.99
CA ARG A 144 13.79 -2.03 -28.63
C ARG A 144 13.23 -0.60 -28.72
N ARG A 145 11.98 -0.39 -28.34
CA ARG A 145 11.46 0.95 -28.05
C ARG A 145 11.98 1.37 -26.67
N GLN A 146 13.07 2.14 -26.66
CA GLN A 146 13.49 2.90 -25.48
C GLN A 146 12.61 4.15 -25.36
N HIS A 147 12.03 4.35 -24.19
CA HIS A 147 11.22 5.50 -23.82
C HIS A 147 12.16 6.68 -23.46
N PRO A 148 12.07 7.85 -24.11
CA PRO A 148 12.93 8.99 -23.80
C PRO A 148 12.30 9.78 -22.65
N ARG A 149 12.64 9.45 -21.40
CA ARG A 149 12.34 10.35 -20.27
C ARG A 149 13.30 10.22 -19.09
N ARG A 150 14.50 9.68 -19.30
CA ARG A 150 15.44 9.35 -18.21
C ARG A 150 16.76 10.11 -18.22
N GLU A 151 16.97 11.02 -19.17
CA GLU A 151 18.25 11.76 -19.28
C GLU A 151 18.20 13.18 -18.69
N GLU A 152 17.02 13.80 -18.53
CA GLU A 152 16.92 15.15 -17.95
C GLU A 152 17.05 15.22 -16.41
N GLN A 153 17.13 14.10 -15.69
CA GLN A 153 17.31 14.10 -14.22
C GLN A 153 18.78 13.92 -13.78
N GLY A 154 19.71 13.76 -14.74
CA GLY A 154 21.14 13.61 -14.46
C GLY A 154 21.89 14.93 -14.29
N GLU A 155 21.50 15.99 -14.98
CA GLU A 155 22.24 17.27 -14.97
C GLU A 155 21.90 18.17 -13.78
N VAL A 156 20.67 18.14 -13.27
CA VAL A 156 20.27 18.95 -12.10
C VAL A 156 20.99 18.51 -10.81
N ARG A 157 21.48 17.27 -10.75
CA ARG A 157 22.25 16.75 -9.59
C ARG A 157 23.73 17.13 -9.58
N LYS A 158 24.29 17.69 -10.65
CA LYS A 158 25.69 18.16 -10.68
C LYS A 158 25.87 19.63 -10.30
N GLN A 159 24.81 20.45 -10.35
CA GLN A 159 24.93 21.89 -10.05
C GLN A 159 24.79 22.26 -8.56
N VAL A 160 24.34 21.36 -7.68
CA VAL A 160 24.14 21.66 -6.24
C VAL A 160 25.34 21.26 -5.37
N ARG A 161 26.46 20.77 -5.95
CA ARG A 161 27.65 20.36 -5.18
C ARG A 161 28.73 21.44 -5.02
N HIS A 162 28.55 22.65 -5.55
CA HIS A 162 29.60 23.69 -5.52
C HIS A 162 29.36 24.91 -4.64
N HIS A 163 28.29 24.97 -3.83
CA HIS A 163 28.11 26.06 -2.86
C HIS A 163 27.67 25.55 -1.48
N VAL A 164 28.65 25.15 -0.68
CA VAL A 164 28.58 25.24 0.79
C VAL A 164 29.94 25.74 1.27
N PRO A 165 30.06 26.98 1.80
CA PRO A 165 31.28 27.42 2.45
C PRO A 165 31.41 26.76 3.83
N ALA A 166 32.62 26.30 4.15
CA ALA A 166 32.95 25.77 5.46
C ALA A 166 32.90 26.90 6.51
N ALA A 167 32.16 26.70 7.59
CA ALA A 167 32.16 27.60 8.74
C ALA A 167 33.54 27.55 9.43
N GLY A 168 34.13 28.72 9.62
CA GLY A 168 35.16 28.98 10.63
C GLY A 168 34.53 29.50 11.91
#